data_AF-A0A4Y2IZ96-F1
#
_entry.id   AF-A0A4Y2IZ96-F1
#
_cell.length_a   1.000
_cell.length_b   1.000
_cell.length_c   1.000
_cell.angle_alpha   90.00
_cell.angle_beta   90.00
_cell.angle_gamma   90.00
#
_symmetry.space_group_name_H-M   'P 1'
#
loop_
_entity.id
_entity.type
_entity.pdbx_description
1 polymer ?
#
loop_
_entity_poly.entity_id
_entity_poly.type
_entity_poly.pdbx_seq_one_letter_code
_entity_poly.pdbx_strand_id
1 'polypeptide(L)'
;MTLLLQNLSIKFKKAFHWKYFAMAHGKGVVDGIGGRAKCLVRNAVMSKKSTAPIVQSAEEFANVVIKAMPSTTVMSFLDKDINRDNSMWVKAKAIPGI
;
A
#
# COMPACT_ATOMS: atom_id res chain seq x y z
N MET A 1 -1.98 8.73 8.62
CA MET A 1 -1.67 7.28 8.62
C MET A 1 -2.12 6.58 9.91
N THR A 2 -1.90 7.18 11.09
CA THR A 2 -2.20 6.54 12.40
C THR A 2 -3.63 6.05 12.56
N LEU A 3 -4.64 6.83 12.15
CA LEU A 3 -6.05 6.43 12.22
C LEU A 3 -6.36 5.21 11.34
N LEU A 4 -5.78 5.13 10.13
CA LEU A 4 -5.93 3.97 9.26
C LEU A 4 -5.32 2.72 9.91
N LEU A 5 -4.11 2.83 10.45
CA LEU A 5 -3.45 1.71 11.14
C LEU A 5 -4.23 1.24 12.38
N GLN A 6 -4.86 2.17 13.12
CA GLN A 6 -5.73 1.83 14.25
C GLN A 6 -6.98 1.08 13.78
N ASN A 7 -7.65 1.57 12.74
CA ASN A 7 -8.83 0.91 12.18
C ASN A 7 -8.50 -0.50 11.65
N LEU A 8 -7.35 -0.64 10.96
CA LEU A 8 -6.83 -1.94 10.55
C LEU A 8 -6.51 -2.81 11.78
N SER A 9 -5.91 -2.25 12.82
CA SER A 9 -5.57 -2.98 14.04
C SER A 9 -6.80 -3.54 14.74
N ILE A 10 -7.89 -2.77 14.80
CA ILE A 10 -9.18 -3.22 15.34
C ILE A 10 -9.77 -4.32 14.46
N LYS A 11 -9.85 -4.07 13.14
CA LYS A 11 -10.45 -5.01 12.17
C LYS A 11 -9.76 -6.38 12.17
N PHE A 12 -8.43 -6.39 12.20
CA PHE A 12 -7.65 -7.62 12.10
C PHE A 12 -7.12 -8.14 13.44
N LYS A 13 -7.44 -7.48 14.57
CA LYS A 13 -6.95 -7.81 15.91
C LYS A 13 -5.42 -7.96 15.96
N LYS A 14 -4.69 -7.09 15.25
CA LYS A 14 -3.22 -7.12 15.13
C LYS A 14 -2.64 -5.72 15.14
N ALA A 15 -1.57 -5.49 15.90
CA ALA A 15 -0.89 -4.20 15.88
C ALA A 15 -0.14 -3.98 14.55
N PHE A 16 -0.43 -2.86 13.88
CA PHE A 16 0.29 -2.45 12.67
C PHE A 16 1.24 -1.30 12.98
N HIS A 17 2.49 -1.45 12.57
CA HIS A 17 3.50 -0.40 12.66
C HIS A 17 3.88 0.02 11.25
N TRP A 18 3.63 1.28 10.93
CA TRP A 18 4.06 1.83 9.65
C TRP A 18 5.55 2.14 9.71
N LYS A 19 6.35 1.34 8.98
CA LYS A 19 7.77 1.59 8.83
C LYS A 19 7.99 2.54 7.65
N TYR A 20 8.17 3.83 7.95
CA TYR A 20 8.59 4.84 6.98
C TYR A 20 10.10 5.01 7.06
N PHE A 21 10.80 4.82 5.95
CA PHE A 21 12.24 5.08 5.82
C PHE A 21 12.46 6.22 4.83
N ALA A 22 13.50 7.04 4.97
CA ALA A 22 13.77 8.14 4.04
C ALA A 22 13.92 7.68 2.57
N MET A 23 14.41 6.45 2.33
CA MET A 23 14.46 5.84 0.99
C MET A 23 13.08 5.46 0.42
N ALA A 24 12.02 5.58 1.21
CA ALA A 24 10.63 5.49 0.75
C ALA A 24 10.16 6.74 -0.01
N HIS A 25 10.96 7.82 -0.07
CA HIS A 25 10.60 9.07 -0.74
C HIS A 25 10.72 9.00 -2.28
N GLY A 26 10.47 7.84 -2.88
CA GLY A 26 10.32 7.68 -4.32
C GLY A 26 8.89 7.97 -4.75
N LYS A 27 8.68 8.58 -5.92
CA LYS A 27 7.36 8.91 -6.51
C LYS A 27 6.53 7.66 -6.93
N GLY A 28 6.55 6.56 -6.18
CA GLY A 28 5.80 5.34 -6.47
C GLY A 28 5.55 4.49 -5.24
N VAL A 29 5.03 3.27 -5.44
CA VAL A 29 4.64 2.34 -4.36
C VAL A 29 5.76 2.20 -3.33
N VAL A 30 5.46 2.62 -2.10
CA VAL A 30 6.30 2.47 -0.92
C VAL A 30 5.90 1.18 -0.24
N ASP A 31 6.79 0.18 -0.25
CA ASP A 31 6.53 -1.11 0.38
C ASP A 31 7.03 -1.18 1.84
N GLY A 32 7.71 -0.14 2.35
CA GLY A 32 8.27 -0.10 3.70
C GLY A 32 9.36 -1.15 3.98
N ILE A 33 9.76 -1.93 2.97
CA ILE A 33 10.73 -3.03 3.03
C ILE A 33 11.92 -2.80 2.08
N GLY A 34 12.27 -1.53 1.86
CA GLY A 34 13.42 -1.14 1.03
C GLY A 34 13.20 -1.27 -0.48
N GLY A 35 11.95 -1.27 -0.96
CA GLY A 35 11.62 -1.32 -2.39
C GLY A 35 11.64 -2.71 -3.01
N ARG A 36 11.79 -3.79 -2.21
CA ARG A 36 11.86 -5.16 -2.70
C ARG A 36 10.62 -5.59 -3.49
N ALA A 37 9.41 -5.34 -2.99
CA ALA A 37 8.18 -5.70 -3.69
C ALA A 37 8.08 -4.97 -5.03
N LYS A 38 8.41 -3.67 -5.03
CA LYS A 38 8.45 -2.84 -6.24
C LYS A 38 9.47 -3.37 -7.26
N CYS A 39 10.67 -3.74 -6.82
CA CYS A 39 11.71 -4.32 -7.69
C CYS A 39 11.28 -5.66 -8.29
N LEU A 40 10.66 -6.54 -7.50
CA LEU A 40 10.17 -7.82 -7.99
C LEU A 40 9.07 -7.66 -9.05
N VAL A 41 8.11 -6.77 -8.79
CA VAL A 41 7.05 -6.46 -9.78
C VAL A 41 7.67 -5.86 -11.04
N ARG A 42 8.58 -4.89 -10.92
CA ARG A 42 9.28 -4.31 -12.07
C ARG A 42 10.00 -5.38 -12.88
N ASN A 43 10.75 -6.27 -12.23
CA ASN A 43 11.48 -7.33 -12.93
C ASN A 43 10.54 -8.30 -13.65
N ALA A 44 9.39 -8.61 -13.05
CA ALA A 44 8.38 -9.46 -13.69
C ALA A 44 7.78 -8.78 -14.93
N VAL A 45 7.34 -7.52 -14.81
CA VAL A 45 6.73 -6.72 -15.89
C VAL A 45 7.73 -6.47 -17.03
N MET A 46 9.00 -6.16 -16.71
CA MET A 46 10.04 -5.88 -17.70
C MET A 46 10.68 -7.15 -18.27
N SER A 47 10.27 -8.34 -17.84
CA SER A 47 10.82 -9.58 -18.40
C SER A 47 10.40 -9.70 -19.85
N LYS A 48 11.33 -10.06 -20.75
CA LYS A 48 11.03 -10.24 -22.19
C LYS A 48 10.24 -11.53 -22.49
N LYS A 49 9.58 -12.11 -21.48
CA LYS A 49 8.80 -13.34 -21.63
C LYS A 49 7.43 -12.99 -22.20
N SER A 50 6.89 -13.84 -23.07
CA SER A 50 5.51 -13.69 -23.56
C SER A 50 4.46 -13.74 -22.43
N THR A 51 4.83 -14.31 -21.29
CA THR A 51 4.00 -14.43 -20.08
C THR A 51 4.24 -13.34 -19.05
N ALA A 52 4.95 -12.26 -19.41
CA ALA A 52 5.18 -11.14 -18.49
C ALA A 52 3.84 -10.51 -18.08
N PRO A 53 3.59 -10.30 -16.78
CA PRO A 53 2.35 -9.71 -16.33
C PRO A 53 2.27 -8.23 -16.73
N ILE A 54 1.11 -7.80 -17.19
CA ILE A 54 0.76 -6.38 -17.32
C ILE A 54 0.16 -5.96 -15.97
N VAL A 55 0.64 -4.83 -15.42
CA VAL A 55 0.16 -4.29 -14.14
C VAL A 55 -0.29 -2.84 -14.37
N GLN A 56 -1.59 -2.61 -14.32
CA GLN A 56 -2.24 -1.30 -14.47
C GLN A 56 -3.07 -0.90 -13.25
N SER A 57 -3.33 -1.85 -12.33
CA SER A 57 -4.11 -1.61 -11.11
C SER A 57 -3.36 -2.00 -9.85
N ALA A 58 -3.82 -1.46 -8.70
CA ALA A 58 -3.28 -1.82 -7.39
C ALA A 58 -3.54 -3.30 -7.04
N GLU A 59 -4.67 -3.86 -7.49
CA GLU A 59 -5.01 -5.28 -7.31
C GLU A 59 -4.04 -6.18 -8.10
N GLU A 60 -3.79 -5.86 -9.37
CA GLU A 60 -2.81 -6.58 -10.20
C GLU A 60 -1.42 -6.52 -9.60
N PHE A 61 -1.01 -5.35 -9.08
CA PHE A 61 0.26 -5.20 -8.38
C PHE A 61 0.34 -6.16 -7.19
N ALA A 62 -0.67 -6.16 -6.32
CA ALA A 62 -0.71 -7.04 -5.15
C ALA A 62 -0.65 -8.52 -5.54
N ASN A 63 -1.37 -8.92 -6.60
CA ASN A 63 -1.37 -10.29 -7.11
C ASN A 63 0.02 -10.75 -7.59
N VAL A 64 0.77 -9.86 -8.26
CA VAL A 64 2.16 -10.16 -8.65
C VAL A 64 3.06 -10.28 -7.43
N VAL A 65 2.89 -9.43 -6.41
CA VAL A 65 3.66 -9.52 -5.15
C VAL A 65 3.37 -10.84 -4.42
N ILE A 66 2.11 -11.26 -4.30
CA ILE A 66 1.72 -12.54 -3.67
C ILE A 66 2.46 -13.71 -4.32
N LYS A 67 2.49 -13.74 -5.65
CA LYS A 67 3.19 -14.78 -6.41
C LYS A 67 4.71 -14.70 -6.24
N ALA A 68 5.28 -13.49 -6.22
CA ALA A 68 6.71 -13.28 -6.15
C ALA A 68 7.29 -13.43 -4.71
N MET A 69 6.44 -13.31 -3.68
CA MET A 69 6.83 -13.35 -2.27
C MET A 69 5.96 -14.33 -1.47
N PRO A 70 6.03 -15.64 -1.75
CA PRO A 70 5.10 -16.63 -1.19
C PRO A 70 5.19 -16.79 0.33
N SER A 71 6.33 -16.46 0.94
CA SER A 71 6.51 -16.49 2.40
C SER A 71 5.97 -15.24 3.12
N THR A 72 5.46 -14.24 2.38
CA THR A 72 4.99 -12.98 2.92
C THR A 72 3.47 -12.87 2.73
N THR A 73 2.74 -12.62 3.82
CA THR A 73 1.32 -12.29 3.71
C THR A 73 1.14 -10.88 3.16
N VAL A 74 0.57 -10.78 1.96
CA VAL A 74 0.22 -9.50 1.33
C VAL A 74 -1.26 -9.21 1.60
N MET A 75 -1.55 -8.01 2.13
CA MET A 75 -2.91 -7.52 2.32
C MET A 75 -3.09 -6.28 1.44
N SER A 76 -4.09 -6.29 0.55
CA SER A 76 -4.44 -5.13 -0.27
C SER A 76 -5.59 -4.37 0.39
N PHE A 77 -5.46 -3.05 0.46
CA PHE A 77 -6.49 -2.13 0.94
C PHE A 77 -6.73 -1.09 -0.15
N LEU A 78 -7.91 -1.13 -0.77
CA LEU A 78 -8.31 -0.19 -1.79
C LEU A 78 -9.07 0.98 -1.18
N ASP A 79 -9.31 2.01 -1.98
CA ASP A 79 -9.99 3.21 -1.49
C ASP A 79 -11.40 2.91 -0.95
N LYS A 80 -12.11 1.98 -1.59
CA LYS A 80 -13.41 1.45 -1.11
C LYS A 80 -13.34 0.78 0.26
N ASP A 81 -12.18 0.28 0.66
CA ASP A 81 -11.96 -0.36 1.97
C ASP A 81 -11.63 0.66 3.07
N ILE A 82 -11.38 1.91 2.68
CA ILE A 82 -11.03 3.01 3.56
C ILE A 82 -12.26 3.87 3.81
N ASN A 83 -12.84 3.77 5.01
CA ASN A 83 -13.90 4.69 5.43
C ASN A 83 -13.31 6.09 5.70
N ARG A 84 -13.43 6.99 4.73
CA ARG A 84 -12.97 8.38 4.81
C ARG A 84 -13.95 9.31 5.54
N ASP A 85 -15.23 8.93 5.58
CA ASP A 85 -16.34 9.75 6.12
C ASP A 85 -16.27 9.90 7.65
N ASN A 86 -15.58 8.98 8.33
CA ASN A 86 -15.33 9.06 9.78
C ASN A 86 -14.00 9.72 10.15
N SER A 87 -13.32 10.38 9.21
CA SER A 87 -12.06 11.05 9.53
C SER A 87 -12.31 12.34 10.32
N MET A 88 -11.51 12.55 11.38
CA MET A 88 -11.49 13.80 12.17
C MET A 88 -11.29 15.05 11.28
N TRP A 89 -10.69 14.86 10.10
CA TRP A 89 -10.45 15.89 9.10
C TRP A 89 -11.72 16.39 8.41
N VAL A 90 -12.72 15.52 8.20
CA VAL A 90 -14.04 15.94 7.67
C VAL A 90 -14.78 16.81 8.68
N LYS A 91 -14.54 16.59 9.98
CA LYS A 91 -15.09 17.39 11.08
C LYS A 91 -14.24 18.61 11.43
N ALA A 92 -13.07 18.77 10.81
CA ALA A 92 -12.20 19.91 11.06
C ALA A 92 -12.84 21.16 10.45
N LYS A 93 -13.06 22.19 11.27
CA LYS A 93 -13.50 23.49 10.76
C LYS A 93 -12.33 24.16 10.05
N ALA A 94 -12.60 24.74 8.88
CA ALA A 94 -11.65 25.62 8.21
C ALA A 94 -11.26 26.76 9.17
N ILE A 95 -9.98 27.09 9.21
CA ILE A 95 -9.48 28.26 9.95
C ILE A 95 -9.70 29.46 9.04
N PRO A 96 -10.56 30.44 9.39
CA PRO A 96 -10.79 31.58 8.53
C PRO A 96 -9.50 32.40 8.34
N GLY A 97 -9.13 32.71 7.10
CA GLY A 97 -8.02 33.62 6.78
C GLY A 97 -6.66 32.96 6.48
N ILE A 98 -6.60 31.63 6.37
CA ILE A 98 -5.56 30.86 5.67
C ILE A 98 -6.23 30.13 4.50
#